data_AF-A0AAP8HTR4-F1
#
_entry.id   AF-A0AAP8HTR4-F1
#
_cell.length_a   1.000
_cell.length_b   1.000
_cell.length_c   1.000
_cell.angle_alpha   90.00
_cell.angle_beta   90.00
_cell.angle_gamma   90.00
#
_symmetry.space_group_name_H-M   'P 1'
#
loop_
_entity.id
_entity.type
_entity.pdbx_description
1 polymer ?
#
loop_
_entity_poly.entity_id
_entity_poly.type
_entity_poly.pdbx_seq_one_letter_code
_entity_poly.pdbx_strand_id
1 'polypeptide(L)'
;LRFSLADPLKLIVGGRYSTWKTDSVGFGGGSRQAFDKDAFVPYAGLLYDINENYTAYVSYTGIFNPQSYQDRNGSWLDPLEGKAYEAGVKGEFLDGRLNASASVFQVNQDNL
;
A
#
# COMPACT_ATOMS: atom_id res chain seq x y z
N LEU A 1 1.97 6.94 -12.17
CA LEU A 1 2.58 7.07 -13.51
C LEU A 1 2.86 5.67 -14.06
N ARG A 2 2.65 5.45 -15.35
CA ARG A 2 2.92 4.18 -16.03
C ARG A 2 3.80 4.46 -17.25
N PHE A 3 4.91 3.75 -17.33
CA PHE A 3 5.91 3.85 -18.38
C PHE A 3 6.02 2.52 -19.11
N SER A 4 6.14 2.55 -20.43
CA SER A 4 6.58 1.38 -21.21
C SER A 4 8.08 1.52 -21.38
N LEU A 5 8.85 0.64 -20.75
CA LEU A 5 10.31 0.60 -20.91
C LEU A 5 10.70 -0.14 -22.19
N ALA A 6 9.89 -1.13 -22.56
CA ALA A 6 9.92 -1.84 -23.83
C ALA A 6 8.50 -2.27 -24.19
N ASP A 7 8.30 -2.90 -25.36
CA ASP A 7 7.01 -3.44 -25.77
C ASP A 7 6.41 -4.42 -24.73
N PRO A 8 7.17 -5.41 -24.20
CA PRO A 8 6.65 -6.31 -23.17
C PRO A 8 6.84 -5.79 -21.73
N LEU A 9 7.65 -4.75 -21.51
CA LEU A 9 8.06 -4.34 -20.16
C LEU A 9 7.43 -3.00 -19.76
N LYS A 10 6.56 -3.05 -18.76
CA LYS A 10 5.85 -1.89 -18.21
C LYS A 10 6.27 -1.64 -16.77
N LEU A 11 6.62 -0.41 -16.46
CA LEU A 11 6.92 0.07 -15.11
C LEU A 11 5.81 1.00 -14.65
N ILE A 12 5.30 0.77 -13.44
CA ILE A 12 4.31 1.61 -12.76
C ILE A 12 4.98 2.15 -11.51
N VAL A 13 4.98 3.46 -11.35
CA VAL A 13 5.45 4.11 -10.13
C VAL A 13 4.44 5.14 -9.67
N GLY A 14 4.23 5.22 -8.38
CA GLY A 14 3.25 6.11 -7.77
C GLY A 14 3.63 6.43 -6.33
N GLY A 15 2.95 7.42 -5.78
CA GLY A 15 3.07 7.76 -4.38
C GLY A 15 1.78 8.42 -3.95
N ARG A 16 1.36 8.14 -2.72
CA ARG A 16 0.24 8.81 -2.06
C ARG A 16 0.78 9.58 -0.87
N TYR A 17 0.57 10.89 -0.86
CA TYR A 17 0.75 11.69 0.34
C TYR A 17 -0.56 11.69 1.12
N SER A 18 -0.51 11.43 2.43
CA SER A 18 -1.68 11.36 3.29
C SER A 18 -1.42 12.16 4.55
N THR A 19 -2.27 13.15 4.79
CA THR A 19 -2.29 13.93 6.02
C THR A 19 -3.45 13.44 6.86
N TRP A 20 -3.17 13.01 8.08
CA TRP A 20 -4.18 12.65 9.05
C TRP A 20 -4.22 13.70 10.15
N LYS A 21 -5.42 14.20 10.44
CA LYS A 21 -5.67 15.15 11.53
C LYS A 21 -6.73 14.58 12.44
N THR A 22 -6.39 14.38 13.71
CA THR A 22 -7.35 14.02 14.76
C THR A 22 -7.47 15.20 15.72
N ASP A 23 -8.68 15.72 15.86
CA ASP A 23 -9.08 16.62 16.95
C ASP A 23 -9.85 15.78 17.97
N SER A 24 -9.25 15.51 19.14
CA SER A 24 -9.94 14.83 20.23
C SER A 24 -10.12 15.76 21.42
N VAL A 25 -11.34 15.82 21.95
CA VAL A 25 -11.69 16.57 23.15
C VAL A 25 -11.99 15.57 24.25
N GLY A 26 -11.23 15.61 25.35
CA GLY A 26 -11.45 14.71 26.48
C GLY A 26 -12.84 14.90 27.10
N PHE A 27 -13.48 13.80 27.51
CA PHE A 27 -14.76 13.83 28.23
C PHE A 27 -14.66 14.76 29.45
N GLY A 28 -15.58 15.71 29.58
CA GLY A 28 -15.62 16.68 30.69
C GLY A 28 -15.01 18.07 30.41
N GLY A 29 -14.65 18.38 29.16
CA GLY A 29 -14.08 19.70 28.79
C GLY A 29 -12.57 19.80 29.00
N GLY A 30 -11.88 18.66 29.06
CA GLY A 30 -10.42 18.59 29.17
C GLY A 30 -9.68 19.04 27.90
N SER A 31 -8.36 19.19 28.04
CA SER A 31 -7.41 19.69 27.02
C SER A 31 -7.64 19.12 25.62
N ARG A 32 -7.77 20.03 24.63
CA ARG A 32 -7.82 19.70 23.20
C ARG A 32 -6.47 19.14 22.76
N GLN A 33 -6.46 17.90 22.28
CA GLN A 33 -5.26 17.28 21.72
C GLN A 33 -5.46 17.14 20.21
N ALA A 34 -4.67 17.91 19.46
CA ALA A 34 -4.58 17.83 18.01
C ALA A 34 -3.38 16.94 17.65
N PHE A 35 -3.63 15.90 16.84
CA PHE A 35 -2.58 15.03 16.31
C PHE A 35 -2.58 15.13 14.79
N ASP A 36 -1.53 15.73 14.26
CA ASP A 36 -1.28 15.87 12.82
C ASP A 36 -0.13 14.91 12.44
N LYS A 37 -0.41 13.92 11.60
CA LYS A 37 0.60 12.96 11.09
C LYS A 37 0.53 12.94 9.58
N ASP A 38 1.66 13.24 8.96
CA ASP A 38 1.84 13.12 7.51
C ASP A 38 2.56 11.81 7.18
N ALA A 39 2.16 11.19 6.09
CA ALA A 39 2.78 9.99 5.58
C ALA A 39 2.83 9.96 4.06
N PHE A 40 3.99 9.56 3.53
CA PHE A 40 4.17 9.28 2.12
C PHE A 40 4.22 7.77 1.89
N VAL A 41 3.29 7.28 1.08
CA VAL A 41 3.14 5.86 0.74
C VAL A 41 3.58 5.65 -0.71
N PRO A 42 4.79 5.13 -0.95
CA PRO A 42 5.25 4.84 -2.30
C PRO A 42 4.63 3.56 -2.86
N TYR A 43 4.52 3.51 -4.19
CA TYR A 43 4.13 2.34 -4.97
C TYR A 43 5.08 2.16 -6.15
N ALA A 44 5.57 0.95 -6.37
CA ALA A 44 6.34 0.59 -7.55
C ALA A 44 5.94 -0.82 -8.01
N GLY A 45 5.66 -0.99 -9.29
CA GLY A 45 5.28 -2.26 -9.89
C GLY A 45 5.92 -2.43 -11.26
N LEU A 46 6.41 -3.61 -11.55
CA LEU A 46 6.96 -3.99 -12.84
C LEU A 46 6.11 -5.12 -13.41
N LEU A 47 5.72 -5.01 -14.67
CA LEU A 47 4.96 -6.01 -15.39
C LEU A 47 5.73 -6.39 -16.65
N TYR A 48 5.83 -7.68 -16.89
CA TYR A 48 6.49 -8.25 -18.05
C TYR A 48 5.55 -9.22 -18.75
N ASP A 49 5.18 -8.87 -19.98
CA ASP A 49 4.36 -9.71 -20.85
C ASP A 49 5.26 -10.80 -21.45
N ILE A 50 5.11 -12.04 -20.96
CA ILE A 50 5.90 -13.20 -21.42
C ILE A 50 5.44 -13.60 -22.82
N ASN A 51 4.13 -13.57 -23.04
CA ASN A 51 3.47 -13.76 -24.33
C ASN A 51 2.06 -13.14 -24.28
N GLU A 52 1.25 -13.38 -25.31
CA GLU A 52 -0.12 -12.87 -25.43
C GLU A 52 -1.06 -13.31 -24.29
N ASN A 53 -0.73 -14.41 -23.60
CA ASN A 53 -1.57 -15.00 -22.56
C ASN A 53 -1.03 -14.80 -21.15
N TYR A 54 0.28 -14.62 -20.97
CA TYR A 54 0.89 -14.61 -19.64
C TYR A 54 1.66 -13.33 -19.36
N THR A 55 1.37 -12.71 -18.23
CA THR A 55 2.07 -11.54 -17.71
C THR A 55 2.61 -11.84 -16.31
N ALA A 56 3.92 -11.77 -16.14
CA ALA A 56 4.54 -11.76 -14.83
C ALA A 56 4.53 -10.36 -14.24
N TYR A 57 4.42 -10.25 -12.92
CA TYR A 57 4.52 -8.96 -12.24
C TYR A 57 5.24 -9.10 -10.90
N VAL A 58 5.87 -8.01 -10.50
CA VAL A 58 6.38 -7.80 -9.15
C VAL A 58 5.97 -6.40 -8.71
N SER A 59 5.57 -6.25 -7.46
CA SER A 59 5.17 -4.96 -6.93
C SER A 59 5.58 -4.78 -5.48
N TYR A 60 5.74 -3.52 -5.13
CA TYR A 60 6.05 -3.02 -3.81
C TYR A 60 5.08 -1.89 -3.50
N THR A 61 4.48 -1.94 -2.33
CA THR A 61 3.64 -0.86 -1.82
C THR A 61 3.93 -0.62 -0.35
N GLY A 62 4.01 0.65 0.03
CA GLY A 62 3.92 1.03 1.43
C GLY A 62 2.49 0.82 1.95
N ILE A 63 2.39 0.62 3.26
CA ILE A 63 1.14 0.62 4.02
C ILE A 63 1.27 1.71 5.08
N PHE A 64 0.26 2.55 5.19
CA PHE A 64 0.13 3.52 6.26
C PHE A 64 -1.32 3.51 6.73
N ASN A 65 -1.52 3.21 8.01
CA ASN A 65 -2.81 3.23 8.65
C ASN A 65 -2.73 4.01 9.97
N PRO A 66 -3.30 5.22 10.04
CA PRO A 66 -3.33 6.01 11.27
C PRO A 66 -4.17 5.29 12.32
N GLN A 67 -3.67 5.23 13.55
CA GLN A 67 -4.34 4.59 14.68
C GLN A 67 -4.78 5.66 15.70
N SER A 68 -6.01 5.52 16.20
CA SER A 68 -6.58 6.38 17.25
C SER A 68 -6.57 5.68 18.62
N TYR A 69 -5.58 4.83 18.87
CA TYR A 69 -5.43 4.13 20.15
C TYR A 69 -4.48 4.91 21.06
N GLN A 70 -4.72 4.86 22.36
CA GLN A 70 -3.84 5.44 23.38
C GLN A 70 -3.22 4.31 24.21
N ASP A 71 -1.95 4.46 24.57
CA ASP A 71 -1.24 3.55 25.47
C ASP A 71 -1.75 3.69 26.92
N ARG A 72 -1.23 2.85 27.82
CA ARG A 72 -1.60 2.89 29.25
C ARG A 72 -1.23 4.20 29.94
N ASN A 73 -0.39 5.02 29.32
CA ASN A 73 0.05 6.33 29.81
C ASN A 73 -0.72 7.49 29.16
N GLY A 74 -1.71 7.20 28.30
CA GLY A 74 -2.52 8.21 27.60
C GLY A 74 -1.85 8.84 26.38
N SER A 75 -0.73 8.29 25.90
CA SER A 75 -0.05 8.71 24.67
C SER A 75 -0.67 8.02 23.46
N TRP A 76 -0.87 8.76 22.35
CA TRP A 76 -1.35 8.16 21.10
C TRP A 76 -0.34 7.16 20.54
N LEU A 77 -0.82 6.01 20.05
CA LEU A 77 0.02 5.04 19.36
C LEU A 77 0.49 5.63 18.02
N ASP A 78 1.74 5.28 17.67
CA ASP A 78 2.25 5.58 16.35
C ASP A 78 1.40 4.89 15.27
N PRO A 79 1.23 5.51 14.10
CA PRO A 79 0.55 4.87 12.98
C PRO A 79 1.17 3.53 12.62
N LEU A 80 0.32 2.60 12.19
CA LEU A 80 0.77 1.34 11.64
C LEU A 80 1.39 1.60 10.27
N GLU A 81 2.68 1.34 10.19
CA GLU A 81 3.47 1.47 8.98
C GLU A 81 3.83 0.07 8.49
N GLY A 82 3.87 -0.14 7.19
CA GLY A 82 4.17 -1.47 6.67
C GLY A 82 4.67 -1.44 5.24
N LYS A 83 5.19 -2.59 4.83
CA LYS A 83 5.74 -2.82 3.49
C LYS A 83 5.17 -4.12 2.97
N ALA A 84 4.53 -4.05 1.82
CA ALA A 84 4.05 -5.22 1.12
C ALA A 84 4.83 -5.41 -0.18
N TYR A 85 5.34 -6.63 -0.35
CA TYR A 85 6.00 -7.10 -1.56
C TYR A 85 5.14 -8.22 -2.14
N GLU A 86 4.93 -8.18 -3.45
CA GLU A 86 4.15 -9.19 -4.15
C GLU A 86 4.83 -9.53 -5.46
N ALA A 87 4.88 -10.82 -5.79
CA ALA A 87 5.32 -11.30 -7.09
C ALA A 87 4.35 -12.37 -7.58
N GLY A 88 4.05 -12.37 -8.88
CA GLY A 88 3.09 -13.33 -9.42
C GLY A 88 3.06 -13.38 -10.92
N VAL A 89 2.22 -14.27 -11.43
CA VAL A 89 1.93 -14.44 -12.84
C VAL A 89 0.41 -14.42 -13.02
N LYS A 90 -0.02 -13.71 -14.06
CA LYS A 90 -1.40 -13.64 -14.51
C LYS A 90 -1.49 -14.29 -15.88
N GLY A 91 -2.52 -15.09 -16.09
CA GLY A 91 -2.86 -15.75 -17.33
C GLY A 91 -4.23 -15.28 -17.81
N GLU A 92 -4.31 -14.86 -19.06
CA GLU A 92 -5.54 -14.49 -19.76
C GLU A 92 -5.73 -15.45 -20.94
N PHE A 93 -6.88 -16.12 -21.00
CA PHE A 93 -7.19 -17.13 -22.02
C PHE A 93 -8.55 -16.84 -22.66
N LEU A 94 -8.76 -17.41 -23.85
CA LEU A 94 -10.04 -17.32 -24.58
C LEU A 94 -10.47 -15.86 -24.82
N ASP A 95 -9.54 -15.01 -25.27
CA ASP A 95 -9.76 -13.57 -25.51
C ASP A 95 -10.38 -12.86 -24.28
N GLY A 96 -9.80 -13.09 -23.10
CA GLY A 96 -10.24 -12.47 -21.85
C GLY A 96 -11.42 -13.16 -21.15
N ARG A 97 -11.95 -14.26 -21.67
CA ARG A 97 -13.07 -14.98 -21.04
C ARG A 97 -12.66 -15.80 -19.82
N LEU A 98 -11.38 -16.15 -19.69
CA LEU A 98 -10.85 -16.86 -18.54
C LEU A 98 -9.58 -16.20 -18.05
N ASN A 99 -9.56 -15.81 -16.77
CA ASN A 99 -8.41 -15.23 -16.09
C ASN A 99 -7.97 -16.15 -14.97
N ALA A 100 -6.66 -16.42 -14.90
CA ALA A 100 -6.03 -17.16 -13.81
C ALA A 100 -4.87 -16.35 -13.25
N SER A 101 -4.58 -16.49 -11.96
CA SER A 101 -3.42 -15.83 -11.36
C SER A 101 -2.85 -16.66 -10.23
N ALA A 102 -1.53 -16.63 -10.09
CA ALA A 102 -0.83 -17.17 -8.95
C ALA A 102 0.18 -16.13 -8.46
N SER A 103 0.20 -15.87 -7.16
CA SER A 103 1.12 -14.90 -6.57
C SER A 103 1.61 -15.36 -5.20
N VAL A 104 2.78 -14.85 -4.84
CA VAL A 104 3.37 -14.91 -3.52
C VAL A 104 3.47 -13.48 -2.99
N PHE A 105 3.13 -13.30 -1.72
CA PHE A 105 3.16 -12.00 -1.07
C PHE A 105 3.81 -12.10 0.29
N GLN A 106 4.49 -11.03 0.67
CA GLN A 106 5.05 -10.83 2.00
C GLN A 106 4.66 -9.44 2.47
N VAL A 107 4.06 -9.39 3.67
CA VAL A 107 3.67 -8.14 4.31
C VAL A 107 4.37 -8.07 5.65
N ASN A 108 5.19 -7.03 5.82
CA ASN A 108 5.80 -6.70 7.10
C ASN A 108 5.08 -5.47 7.64
N GLN A 109 4.51 -5.57 8.84
CA GLN A 109 3.84 -4.47 9.54
C GLN A 109 4.61 -4.15 10.81
N ASP A 110 4.84 -2.86 11.03
CA ASP A 110 5.46 -2.28 12.21
C ASP A 110 4.38 -1.49 12.98
N ASN A 111 4.54 -1.38 14.31
CA ASN A 111 3.59 -0.72 15.22
C ASN A 111 2.22 -1.42 15.32
N LEU A 112 2.24 -2.74 15.56
CA LEU A 112 1.08 -3.56 15.91
C LEU A 112 0.76 -3.52 17.40
#